data_AF-X1AIM6-F1
#
_entry.id   AF-X1AIM6-F1
#
_cell.length_a   1.000
_cell.length_b   1.000
_cell.length_c   1.000
_cell.angle_alpha   90.00
_cell.angle_beta   90.00
_cell.angle_gamma   90.00
#
_symmetry.space_group_name_H-M   'P 1'
#
loop_
_entity.id
_entity.type
_entity.pdbx_description
1 polymer ?
#
loop_
_entity_poly.entity_id
_entity_poly.type
_entity_poly.pdbx_seq_one_letter_code
_entity_poly.pdbx_strand_id
1 'polypeptide(L)'
;MGSGIPLISSFQQDLAANKISAIHAILNGTTNYILTRMAQEGLDFASTLKQAQELGYAEADPSNDIEGIDAAYKLVILSNLAFRAKFVPQDVYCEGISNVAARDFLYAKEFGYAIKLL
;
A
#
# COMPACT_ATOMS: atom_id res chain seq x y z
N MET A 1 10.88 -3.15 2.15
CA MET A 1 11.46 -2.25 3.18
C MET A 1 12.22 -1.17 2.43
N GLY A 2 11.85 0.11 2.54
CA GLY A 2 12.44 1.17 1.72
C GLY A 2 11.59 2.43 1.70
N SER A 3 11.79 3.31 2.68
CA SER A 3 11.24 4.67 2.74
C SER A 3 11.87 5.53 3.85
N GLY A 4 13.01 5.09 4.42
CA GLY A 4 13.66 5.77 5.55
C GLY A 4 13.01 5.53 6.92
N ILE A 5 11.83 4.88 6.98
CA ILE A 5 11.19 4.51 8.25
C ILE A 5 11.89 3.28 8.84
N PRO A 6 12.44 3.35 10.07
CA PRO A 6 13.27 2.30 10.66
C PRO A 6 12.44 1.13 11.24
N LEU A 7 11.62 0.48 10.41
CA LEU A 7 10.69 -0.56 10.87
C LEU A 7 11.40 -1.81 11.42
N ILE A 8 12.51 -2.23 10.79
CA ILE A 8 13.21 -3.46 11.20
C ILE A 8 13.72 -3.36 12.63
N SER A 9 14.42 -2.26 12.97
CA SER A 9 14.95 -2.05 14.33
C SER A 9 13.81 -1.93 15.34
N SER A 10 12.70 -1.28 14.99
CA SER A 10 11.56 -1.18 15.90
C SER A 10 10.95 -2.54 16.23
N PHE A 11 10.81 -3.45 15.27
CA PHE A 11 10.32 -4.80 15.57
C PHE A 11 11.33 -5.66 16.33
N GLN A 12 12.63 -5.53 16.02
CA GLN A 12 13.66 -6.40 16.59
C GLN A 12 14.17 -5.95 17.96
N GLN A 13 14.14 -4.65 18.25
CA GLN A 13 14.72 -4.07 19.46
C GLN A 13 13.62 -3.46 20.34
N ASP A 14 12.95 -2.43 19.83
CA ASP A 14 12.01 -1.62 20.64
C ASP A 14 10.77 -2.41 21.07
N LEU A 15 10.27 -3.28 20.20
CA LEU A 15 9.07 -4.08 20.41
C LEU A 15 9.37 -5.53 20.78
N ALA A 16 10.62 -5.90 21.06
CA ALA A 16 11.03 -7.28 21.26
C ALA A 16 10.30 -8.01 22.41
N ALA A 17 9.86 -7.26 23.43
CA ALA A 17 9.12 -7.77 24.59
C ALA A 17 7.58 -7.68 24.44
N ASN A 18 7.09 -7.04 23.38
CA ASN A 18 5.65 -6.88 23.14
C ASN A 18 5.09 -8.04 22.32
N LYS A 19 3.82 -8.39 22.58
CA LYS A 19 3.07 -9.30 21.74
C LYS A 19 2.26 -8.50 20.73
N ILE A 20 2.70 -8.50 19.47
CA ILE A 20 2.00 -7.83 18.38
C ILE A 20 0.77 -8.66 18.02
N SER A 21 -0.40 -8.02 18.01
CA SER A 21 -1.69 -8.66 17.66
C SER A 21 -2.07 -8.44 16.20
N ALA A 22 -1.68 -7.32 15.59
CA ALA A 22 -1.99 -6.98 14.21
C ALA A 22 -1.03 -5.92 13.65
N ILE A 23 -0.93 -5.86 12.32
CA ILE A 23 -0.24 -4.81 11.57
C ILE A 23 -1.23 -4.30 10.50
N HIS A 24 -1.38 -2.98 10.39
CA HIS A 24 -2.08 -2.32 9.29
C HIS A 24 -1.14 -1.25 8.76
N ALA A 25 -0.84 -1.25 7.46
CA ALA A 25 0.20 -0.36 6.94
C ALA A 25 0.00 0.01 5.47
N ILE A 26 0.21 1.27 5.15
CA ILE A 26 0.38 1.71 3.76
C ILE A 26 1.84 1.48 3.39
N LEU A 27 2.10 0.49 2.54
CA LEU A 27 3.46 0.01 2.23
C LEU A 27 3.99 0.43 0.85
N ASN A 28 3.12 0.96 -0.02
CA ASN A 28 3.46 1.37 -1.37
C ASN A 28 3.14 2.87 -1.60
N GLY A 29 4.18 3.62 -2.00
CA GLY A 29 4.07 5.07 -2.18
C GLY A 29 3.32 5.47 -3.44
N THR A 30 3.55 4.75 -4.54
CA THR A 30 2.95 5.00 -5.85
C THR A 30 1.43 4.80 -5.81
N THR A 31 0.94 3.70 -5.26
CA THR A 31 -0.50 3.48 -5.08
C THR A 31 -1.13 4.47 -4.11
N ASN A 32 -0.44 4.80 -3.00
CA ASN A 32 -0.95 5.80 -2.07
C ASN A 32 -1.04 7.20 -2.71
N TYR A 33 -0.09 7.56 -3.58
CA TYR A 33 -0.14 8.78 -4.37
C TYR A 33 -1.35 8.78 -5.30
N ILE A 34 -1.52 7.72 -6.10
CA ILE A 34 -2.62 7.58 -7.06
C ILE A 34 -3.98 7.70 -6.35
N LEU A 35 -4.22 6.90 -5.30
CA LEU A 35 -5.48 6.94 -4.55
C LEU A 35 -5.74 8.30 -3.90
N THR A 36 -4.68 8.99 -3.43
CA THR A 36 -4.83 10.33 -2.85
C THR A 36 -5.21 11.37 -3.90
N ARG A 37 -4.59 11.32 -5.08
CA ARG A 37 -4.92 12.20 -6.22
C ARG A 37 -6.35 11.96 -6.72
N MET A 38 -6.74 10.70 -6.91
CA MET A 38 -8.11 10.35 -7.30
C MET A 38 -9.14 10.89 -6.30
N ALA A 39 -8.88 10.77 -4.99
CA ALA A 39 -9.76 11.27 -3.94
C ALA A 39 -9.89 12.82 -3.93
N GLN A 40 -8.80 13.53 -4.22
CA GLN A 40 -8.75 14.98 -4.17
C GLN A 40 -9.31 15.65 -5.43
N GLU A 41 -9.02 15.07 -6.59
CA GLU A 41 -9.28 15.68 -7.90
C GLU A 41 -10.46 15.04 -8.63
N GLY A 42 -10.97 13.90 -8.14
CA GLY A 42 -12.09 13.17 -8.77
C GLY A 42 -11.73 12.57 -10.13
N LEU A 43 -10.43 12.36 -10.39
CA LEU A 43 -9.93 11.79 -11.64
C LEU A 43 -10.10 10.27 -11.67
N ASP A 44 -10.22 9.72 -12.88
CA ASP A 44 -10.18 8.28 -13.08
C ASP A 44 -8.76 7.71 -12.90
N PHE A 45 -8.68 6.38 -12.73
CA PHE A 45 -7.43 5.69 -12.47
C PHE A 45 -6.41 5.87 -13.60
N ALA A 46 -6.83 5.74 -14.86
CA ALA A 46 -5.93 5.78 -16.01
C ALA A 46 -5.32 7.19 -16.18
N SER A 47 -6.14 8.24 -16.05
CA SER A 47 -5.66 9.63 -16.08
C SER A 47 -4.67 9.91 -14.95
N THR A 48 -4.95 9.42 -13.75
CA THR A 48 -4.09 9.63 -12.58
C THR A 48 -2.77 8.86 -12.70
N LEU A 49 -2.82 7.62 -13.19
CA LEU A 49 -1.63 6.81 -13.43
C LEU A 49 -0.69 7.48 -14.43
N LYS A 50 -1.25 8.00 -15.53
CA LYS A 50 -0.46 8.74 -16.53
C LYS A 50 0.24 9.95 -15.92
N GLN A 51 -0.46 10.75 -15.11
CA GLN A 51 0.15 11.88 -14.41
C GLN A 51 1.22 11.44 -13.41
N ALA A 52 1.00 10.33 -12.70
CA ALA A 52 1.99 9.77 -11.79
C ALA A 52 3.28 9.37 -12.55
N GLN A 53 3.16 8.82 -13.76
CA GLN A 53 4.30 8.50 -14.63
C GLN A 53 5.03 9.77 -15.12
N GLU A 54 4.29 10.78 -15.58
CA GLU A 54 4.86 12.06 -16.05
C GLU A 54 5.64 12.79 -14.94
N LEU A 55 5.17 12.67 -13.70
CA LEU A 55 5.80 13.28 -12.52
C LEU A 55 6.87 12.39 -11.87
N GLY A 56 7.12 11.19 -12.40
CA GLY A 56 8.12 10.25 -11.88
C GLY A 56 7.75 9.54 -10.58
N TYR A 57 6.47 9.55 -10.19
CA TYR A 57 5.95 8.75 -9.06
C TYR A 57 5.68 7.29 -9.42
N ALA A 58 5.47 6.98 -10.70
CA ALA A 58 5.25 5.64 -11.21
C ALA A 58 6.22 5.34 -12.37
N GLU A 59 6.69 4.10 -12.46
CA GLU A 59 7.52 3.65 -13.58
C GLU A 59 6.67 3.41 -14.85
N ALA A 60 7.34 3.23 -16.00
CA ALA A 60 6.68 2.94 -17.27
C ALA A 60 5.86 1.64 -17.21
N ASP A 61 6.38 0.63 -16.52
CA ASP A 61 5.63 -0.56 -16.12
C ASP A 61 5.35 -0.51 -14.61
N PRO A 62 4.17 -0.03 -14.19
CA PRO A 62 3.83 0.14 -12.79
C PRO A 62 3.19 -1.12 -12.17
N SER A 63 3.23 -2.27 -12.84
CA SER A 63 2.44 -3.47 -12.48
C SER A 63 2.71 -3.94 -11.04
N ASN A 64 3.96 -3.92 -10.59
CA ASN A 64 4.30 -4.32 -9.22
C ASN A 64 3.67 -3.42 -8.15
N ASP A 65 3.46 -2.15 -8.46
CA ASP A 65 2.82 -1.20 -7.54
C ASP A 65 1.30 -1.35 -7.61
N ILE A 66 0.71 -1.20 -8.79
CA ILE A 66 -0.75 -1.08 -8.95
C ILE A 66 -1.50 -2.39 -8.71
N GLU A 67 -0.84 -3.54 -8.87
CA GLU A 67 -1.39 -4.86 -8.55
C GLU A 67 -1.07 -5.31 -7.11
N GLY A 68 -0.41 -4.46 -6.32
CA GLY A 68 -0.15 -4.68 -4.89
C GLY A 68 1.02 -5.62 -4.56
N ILE A 69 1.76 -6.10 -5.56
CA ILE A 69 2.82 -7.09 -5.41
C ILE A 69 3.95 -6.57 -4.50
N ASP A 70 4.38 -5.33 -4.69
CA ASP A 70 5.41 -4.70 -3.83
C ASP A 70 4.92 -4.57 -2.37
N ALA A 71 3.65 -4.20 -2.17
CA ALA A 71 3.06 -4.12 -0.83
C ALA A 71 2.99 -5.51 -0.18
N ALA A 72 2.61 -6.55 -0.92
CA ALA A 72 2.55 -7.93 -0.44
C ALA A 72 3.94 -8.43 0.02
N TYR A 73 4.99 -8.22 -0.78
CA TYR A 73 6.36 -8.58 -0.38
C TYR A 73 6.81 -7.85 0.89
N LYS A 74 6.50 -6.56 1.00
CA LYS A 74 6.79 -5.77 2.20
C LYS A 74 6.02 -6.30 3.41
N LEU A 75 4.76 -6.67 3.24
CA LEU A 75 3.92 -7.23 4.30
C LEU A 75 4.45 -8.57 4.79
N VAL A 76 4.89 -9.47 3.91
CA VAL A 76 5.50 -10.75 4.32
C VAL A 76 6.73 -10.53 5.20
N ILE A 77 7.61 -9.61 4.80
CA ILE A 77 8.81 -9.28 5.59
C ILE A 77 8.40 -8.74 6.98
N LEU A 78 7.44 -7.82 7.03
CA LEU A 78 6.96 -7.24 8.29
C LEU A 78 6.29 -8.29 9.19
N SER A 79 5.43 -9.15 8.62
CA SER A 79 4.76 -10.22 9.34
C SER A 79 5.73 -11.24 9.90
N ASN A 80 6.77 -11.62 9.15
CA ASN A 80 7.81 -12.53 9.64
C ASN A 80 8.61 -11.92 10.79
N LEU A 81 8.90 -10.62 10.75
CA LEU A 81 9.57 -9.91 11.84
C LEU A 81 8.67 -9.78 13.09
N ALA A 82 7.42 -9.37 12.90
CA ALA A 82 6.49 -9.08 13.98
C ALA A 82 5.99 -10.34 14.70
N PHE A 83 5.68 -11.40 13.95
CA PHE A 83 5.05 -12.61 14.48
C PHE A 83 6.04 -13.77 14.68
N ARG A 84 7.31 -13.60 14.28
CA ARG A 84 8.36 -14.64 14.35
C ARG A 84 7.92 -15.94 13.64
N ALA A 85 7.25 -15.79 12.51
CA ALA A 85 6.71 -16.87 11.69
C ALA A 85 7.41 -16.96 10.32
N LYS A 86 6.95 -17.87 9.46
CA LYS A 86 7.47 -18.09 8.10
C LYS A 86 6.36 -18.02 7.07
N PHE A 87 5.85 -16.82 6.84
CA PHE A 87 4.97 -16.50 5.72
C PHE A 87 5.78 -16.39 4.43
N VAL A 88 5.18 -16.81 3.33
CA VAL A 88 5.65 -16.62 1.96
C VAL A 88 4.64 -15.75 1.18
N PRO A 89 5.02 -15.14 0.05
CA PRO A 89 4.11 -14.29 -0.73
C PRO A 89 2.80 -14.95 -1.13
N GLN A 90 2.82 -16.28 -1.34
CA GLN A 90 1.63 -17.05 -1.68
C GLN A 90 0.61 -17.16 -0.52
N ASP A 91 1.02 -16.86 0.71
CA ASP A 91 0.12 -16.80 1.87
C ASP A 91 -0.64 -15.47 1.94
N VAL A 92 -0.29 -14.48 1.11
CA VAL A 92 -0.87 -13.14 1.12
C VAL A 92 -1.90 -13.03 0.00
N TYR A 93 -3.15 -12.76 0.39
CA TYR A 93 -4.16 -12.29 -0.55
C TYR A 93 -3.74 -10.91 -1.09
N CYS A 94 -3.71 -10.76 -2.41
CA CYS A 94 -3.26 -9.54 -3.07
C CYS A 94 -4.34 -9.06 -4.04
N GLU A 95 -4.80 -7.83 -3.84
CA GLU A 95 -5.71 -7.13 -4.74
C GLU A 95 -5.14 -5.74 -4.99
N GLY A 96 -5.07 -5.36 -6.27
CA GLY A 96 -4.55 -4.08 -6.71
C GLY A 96 -5.55 -2.93 -6.59
N ILE A 97 -5.18 -1.78 -7.15
CA ILE A 97 -5.99 -0.56 -7.21
C ILE A 97 -6.55 -0.27 -8.61
N SER A 98 -6.24 -1.10 -9.60
CA SER A 98 -6.57 -0.88 -11.02
C SER A 98 -8.08 -0.83 -11.31
N ASN A 99 -8.90 -1.46 -10.47
CA ASN A 99 -10.36 -1.47 -10.60
C ASN A 99 -11.08 -0.38 -9.78
N VAL A 100 -10.35 0.44 -9.03
CA VAL A 100 -10.97 1.51 -8.22
C VAL A 100 -11.46 2.62 -9.14
N ALA A 101 -12.75 2.97 -9.04
CA ALA A 101 -13.37 4.00 -9.84
C ALA A 101 -13.47 5.33 -9.07
N ALA A 102 -13.50 6.45 -9.81
CA ALA A 102 -13.67 7.78 -9.22
C ALA A 102 -14.95 7.90 -8.36
N ARG A 103 -16.04 7.22 -8.77
CA ARG A 103 -17.30 7.17 -7.99
C ARG A 103 -17.15 6.50 -6.63
N ASP A 104 -16.20 5.58 -6.48
CA ASP A 104 -16.00 4.87 -5.22
C ASP A 104 -15.50 5.84 -4.15
N PHE A 105 -14.68 6.83 -4.55
CA PHE A 105 -14.23 7.91 -3.66
C PHE A 105 -15.35 8.87 -3.27
N LEU A 106 -16.30 9.13 -4.18
CA LEU A 106 -17.48 9.93 -3.87
C LEU A 106 -18.29 9.27 -2.75
N TYR A 107 -18.62 7.98 -2.93
CA TYR A 107 -19.38 7.23 -1.93
C TYR A 107 -18.59 7.06 -0.62
N ALA A 108 -17.30 6.71 -0.70
CA ALA A 108 -16.46 6.60 0.48
C ALA A 108 -16.48 7.91 1.30
N LYS A 109 -16.38 9.06 0.63
CA LYS A 109 -16.44 10.38 1.29
C LYS A 109 -17.80 10.66 1.93
N GLU A 110 -18.91 10.33 1.26
CA GLU A 110 -20.27 10.47 1.83
C GLU A 110 -20.44 9.65 3.12
N PHE A 111 -19.80 8.48 3.19
CA PHE A 111 -19.79 7.63 4.37
C PHE A 111 -18.68 7.95 5.39
N GLY A 112 -17.84 8.97 5.14
CA GLY A 112 -16.76 9.38 6.05
C GLY A 112 -15.50 8.50 6.00
N TYR A 113 -15.29 7.75 4.90
CA TYR A 113 -14.15 6.86 4.68
C TYR A 113 -13.17 7.40 3.64
N ALA A 114 -11.98 6.82 3.63
CA ALA A 114 -10.96 6.99 2.60
C ALA A 114 -10.57 5.62 2.02
N ILE A 115 -10.23 5.59 0.73
CA ILE A 115 -9.76 4.37 0.06
C ILE A 115 -8.23 4.36 0.09
N LYS A 116 -7.65 3.27 0.59
CA LYS A 116 -6.21 3.02 0.70
C LYS A 116 -5.90 1.56 0.40
N LEU A 117 -4.73 1.31 -0.20
CA LEU A 117 -4.14 -0.03 -0.27
C LEU A 117 -3.45 -0.31 1.07
N LEU A 118 -3.98 -1.27 1.83
CA LEU A 118 -3.57 -1.62 3.20
C LEU A 118 -2.93 -3.01 3.28
#